data_AF-A0A3N5HJP7-F1
#
_entry.id   AF-A0A3N5HJP7-F1
#
_cell.length_a   1.000
_cell.length_b   1.000
_cell.length_c   1.000
_cell.angle_alpha   90.00
_cell.angle_beta   90.00
_cell.angle_gamma   90.00
#
_symmetry.space_group_name_H-M   'P 1'
#
loop_
_entity.id
_entity.type
_entity.pdbx_description
1 polymer ?
#
loop_
_entity_poly.entity_id
_entity_poly.type
_entity_poly.pdbx_seq_one_letter_code
_entity_poly.pdbx_strand_id
1 'polypeptide(L)'
;MYFASALGRQVNIRFTDSFVASHLPQADYDGVILSGLSGDKVCFFGGEKGLDPADPKLADVARVEGNDICVPRNVVAVKAGKPAVDGQPPEPFYATDQALCSWNWQRGGSVGLWTEDCKFESGRWNIAYDKEKDLFGLHVDNGELYPVLRHFRTDPAKGPEGLLPDLKARGLVLDSPECVFEKNEEQFGAPGWTIWQVVPTGKIKEAFDAQVKLEVPPPPCGEVGYAADFIGFFMVHKDHPDRMVFVNLGQDGTMIDPFSLTLF
;
A
#
# COMPACT_ATOMS: atom_id res chain seq x y z
N MET A 1 -1.91 14.90 -3.19
CA MET A 1 -2.44 13.60 -3.66
C MET A 1 -1.33 12.59 -3.47
N TYR A 2 -1.57 11.62 -2.58
CA TYR A 2 -0.58 10.66 -2.08
C TYR A 2 -0.46 9.51 -3.08
N PHE A 3 0.73 9.31 -3.65
CA PHE A 3 1.03 8.22 -4.58
C PHE A 3 1.76 7.05 -3.90
N ALA A 4 1.87 7.04 -2.58
CA ALA A 4 2.67 6.03 -1.89
C ALA A 4 2.18 4.60 -2.19
N SER A 5 0.86 4.40 -2.27
CA SER A 5 0.27 3.10 -2.63
C SER A 5 0.36 2.77 -4.13
N ALA A 6 0.67 3.74 -4.98
CA ALA A 6 0.82 3.58 -6.42
C ALA A 6 2.28 3.27 -6.83
N LEU A 7 3.25 3.40 -5.93
CA LEU A 7 4.65 3.06 -6.23
C LEU A 7 4.77 1.57 -6.54
N GLY A 8 5.47 1.24 -7.63
CA GLY A 8 5.58 -0.12 -8.15
C GLY A 8 4.33 -0.63 -8.88
N ARG A 9 3.29 0.21 -9.06
CA ARG A 9 2.04 -0.17 -9.74
C ARG A 9 1.92 0.46 -11.12
N GLN A 10 1.12 -0.17 -11.99
CA GLN A 10 0.83 0.33 -13.32
C GLN A 10 -0.14 1.51 -13.27
N VAL A 11 0.23 2.61 -13.92
CA VAL A 11 -0.57 3.83 -14.05
C VAL A 11 -0.72 4.19 -15.52
N ASN A 12 -1.76 4.98 -15.81
CA ASN A 12 -1.92 5.62 -17.11
C ASN A 12 -1.56 7.09 -17.00
N ILE A 13 -0.72 7.57 -17.90
CA ILE A 13 -0.20 8.93 -17.87
C ILE A 13 -0.43 9.66 -19.18
N ARG A 14 -0.42 10.99 -19.08
CA ARG A 14 -0.40 11.90 -20.21
C ARG A 14 0.68 12.96 -20.00
N PHE A 15 1.60 13.07 -20.94
CA PHE A 15 2.57 14.15 -21.00
C PHE A 15 1.96 15.41 -21.63
N THR A 16 2.45 16.57 -21.21
CA THR A 16 2.10 17.87 -21.82
C THR A 16 2.57 17.95 -23.27
N ASP A 17 1.80 18.65 -24.12
CA ASP A 17 2.11 18.76 -25.55
C ASP A 17 3.52 19.34 -25.82
N SER A 18 4.01 20.24 -24.96
CA SER A 18 5.36 20.80 -25.06
C SER A 18 6.47 19.76 -24.82
N PHE A 19 6.24 18.84 -23.88
CA PHE A 19 7.18 17.76 -23.60
C PHE A 19 7.16 16.73 -24.73
N VAL A 20 5.96 16.41 -25.24
CA VAL A 20 5.78 15.50 -26.37
C VAL A 20 6.51 16.02 -27.61
N ALA A 21 6.29 17.29 -27.97
CA ALA A 21 6.93 17.89 -29.15
C ALA A 21 8.46 17.80 -29.15
N SER A 22 9.09 17.71 -27.98
CA SER A 22 10.55 17.65 -27.81
C SER A 22 11.08 16.23 -27.58
N HIS A 23 10.37 15.39 -26.81
CA HIS A 23 10.93 14.14 -26.29
C HIS A 23 10.21 12.87 -26.76
N LEU A 24 8.91 12.93 -27.06
CA LEU A 24 8.08 11.72 -27.20
C LEU A 24 7.28 11.68 -28.52
N PRO A 25 7.02 10.49 -29.07
CA PRO A 25 6.18 10.34 -30.28
C PRO A 25 4.67 10.53 -30.01
N GLN A 26 4.23 10.45 -28.76
CA GLN A 26 2.82 10.57 -28.36
C GLN A 26 2.68 11.14 -26.96
N ALA A 27 1.47 11.57 -26.60
CA ALA A 27 1.18 12.14 -25.28
C ALA A 27 0.80 11.10 -24.23
N ASP A 28 0.05 10.07 -24.63
CA ASP A 28 -0.57 9.12 -23.72
C ASP A 28 0.24 7.82 -23.64
N TYR A 29 0.46 7.34 -22.42
CA TYR A 29 1.13 6.07 -22.15
C TYR A 29 0.34 5.31 -21.09
N ASP A 30 -0.07 4.09 -21.42
CA ASP A 30 -0.88 3.25 -20.56
C ASP A 30 -0.07 2.07 -20.02
N GLY A 31 -0.32 1.69 -18.77
CA GLY A 31 0.33 0.57 -18.11
C GLY A 31 1.83 0.76 -17.86
N VAL A 32 2.30 1.99 -17.66
CA VAL A 32 3.68 2.26 -17.20
C VAL A 32 3.75 2.13 -15.68
N ILE A 33 4.89 1.71 -15.13
CA ILE A 33 5.03 1.51 -13.68
C ILE A 33 5.53 2.82 -13.05
N LEU A 34 4.84 3.30 -12.03
CA LEU A 34 5.32 4.43 -11.22
C LEU A 34 6.47 3.97 -10.33
N SER A 35 7.71 4.29 -10.68
CA SER A 35 8.90 3.82 -9.96
C SER A 35 9.41 4.80 -8.90
N GLY A 36 9.03 6.07 -8.99
CA GLY A 36 9.48 7.08 -8.03
C GLY A 36 8.63 8.33 -8.02
N LEU A 37 8.52 8.95 -6.84
CA LEU A 37 7.87 10.24 -6.68
C LEU A 37 8.62 11.08 -5.63
N SER A 38 9.10 12.25 -6.04
CA SER A 38 9.60 13.31 -5.17
C SER A 38 8.72 14.56 -5.27
N GLY A 39 9.07 15.62 -4.52
CA GLY A 39 8.30 16.87 -4.53
C GLY A 39 8.20 17.52 -5.93
N ASP A 40 9.26 17.42 -6.74
CA ASP A 40 9.42 18.09 -8.03
C ASP A 40 9.50 17.12 -9.22
N LYS A 41 9.75 15.83 -9.00
CA LYS A 41 9.93 14.82 -10.06
C LYS A 41 9.06 13.59 -9.85
N VAL A 42 8.77 12.93 -10.96
CA VAL A 42 8.11 11.64 -11.02
C VAL A 42 8.84 10.75 -12.01
N CYS A 43 9.04 9.49 -11.65
CA CYS A 43 9.78 8.50 -12.43
C CYS A 43 8.87 7.35 -12.85
N PHE A 44 9.05 6.88 -14.08
CA PHE A 44 8.31 5.77 -14.64
C PHE A 44 9.24 4.74 -15.27
N PHE A 45 8.97 3.48 -14.99
CA PHE A 45 9.49 2.35 -15.75
C PHE A 45 8.50 2.01 -16.87
N GLY A 46 8.99 1.96 -18.11
CA GLY A 46 8.11 1.75 -19.26
C GLY A 46 8.82 1.61 -20.60
N GLY A 47 10.04 1.06 -20.63
CA GLY A 47 10.81 0.91 -21.88
C GLY A 47 10.04 0.21 -22.99
N GLU A 48 9.38 -0.91 -22.65
CA GLU A 48 8.48 -1.66 -23.54
C GLU A 48 7.22 -0.90 -23.97
N LYS A 49 6.88 0.19 -23.28
CA LYS A 49 5.75 1.09 -23.60
C LYS A 49 6.22 2.32 -24.39
N GLY A 50 7.50 2.40 -24.76
CA GLY A 50 8.08 3.52 -25.50
C GLY A 50 8.66 4.63 -24.62
N LEU A 51 8.89 4.36 -23.32
CA LEU A 51 9.67 5.21 -22.41
C LEU A 51 11.05 4.58 -22.21
N ASP A 52 11.81 4.43 -23.29
CA ASP A 52 13.12 3.77 -23.28
C ASP A 52 14.22 4.75 -22.85
N PRO A 53 14.93 4.52 -21.72
CA PRO A 53 16.05 5.35 -21.29
C PRO A 53 17.22 5.41 -22.28
N ALA A 54 17.29 4.47 -23.23
CA ALA A 54 18.29 4.48 -24.30
C ALA A 54 17.90 5.38 -25.50
N ASP A 55 16.67 5.89 -25.56
CA ASP A 55 16.26 6.83 -26.62
C ASP A 55 17.05 8.15 -26.47
N PRO A 56 17.81 8.58 -27.50
CA PRO A 56 18.53 9.86 -27.45
C PRO A 56 17.65 11.08 -27.15
N LYS A 57 16.35 11.02 -27.47
CA LYS A 57 15.38 12.08 -27.14
C LYS A 57 15.00 12.16 -25.67
N LEU A 58 15.31 11.12 -24.90
CA LEU A 58 15.03 11.03 -23.47
C LEU A 58 16.29 11.08 -22.61
N ALA A 59 17.47 11.25 -23.22
CA ALA A 59 18.75 11.16 -22.53
C ALA A 59 18.92 12.18 -21.38
N ASP A 60 18.25 13.33 -21.44
CA ASP A 60 18.28 14.38 -20.42
C ASP A 60 17.36 14.12 -19.21
N VAL A 61 16.38 13.22 -19.37
CA VAL A 61 15.42 12.80 -18.34
C VAL A 61 15.58 11.33 -17.92
N ALA A 62 16.46 10.59 -18.60
CA ALA A 62 16.74 9.19 -18.33
C ALA A 62 17.57 9.00 -17.06
N ARG A 63 17.19 8.02 -16.24
CA ARG A 63 17.99 7.50 -15.12
C ARG A 63 18.44 6.08 -15.45
N VAL A 64 19.59 5.98 -16.13
CA VAL A 64 20.13 4.72 -16.67
C VAL A 64 20.30 3.62 -15.61
N GLU A 65 20.76 3.96 -14.40
CA GLU A 65 20.92 2.99 -13.31
C GLU A 65 19.60 2.38 -12.82
N GLY A 66 18.48 3.10 -12.96
CA GLY A 66 17.15 2.63 -12.58
C GLY A 66 16.34 2.06 -13.75
N ASN A 67 16.82 2.22 -14.98
CA ASN A 67 16.06 1.97 -16.21
C ASN A 67 14.72 2.73 -16.26
N ASP A 68 14.72 3.97 -15.75
CA ASP A 68 13.52 4.80 -15.60
C ASP A 68 13.62 6.13 -16.35
N ILE A 69 12.46 6.70 -16.69
CA ILE A 69 12.32 8.08 -17.17
C ILE A 69 11.80 8.97 -16.03
N CYS A 70 12.60 9.94 -15.61
CA CYS A 70 12.28 10.85 -14.51
C CYS A 70 12.05 12.27 -15.01
N VAL A 71 10.79 12.71 -15.02
CA VAL A 71 10.39 14.02 -15.54
C VAL A 71 9.97 14.98 -14.43
N PRO A 72 10.01 16.31 -14.68
CA PRO A 72 9.35 17.28 -13.82
C PRO A 72 7.87 16.97 -13.65
N ARG A 73 7.37 17.06 -12.41
CA ARG A 73 5.97 16.71 -12.10
C ARG A 73 4.93 17.54 -12.87
N ASN A 74 5.28 18.76 -13.27
CA ASN A 74 4.39 19.65 -14.02
C ASN A 74 4.24 19.29 -15.51
N VAL A 75 5.06 18.38 -16.06
CA VAL A 75 4.98 18.00 -17.48
C VAL A 75 4.20 16.71 -17.73
N VAL A 76 3.67 16.10 -16.67
CA VAL A 76 2.93 14.83 -16.74
C VAL A 76 1.76 14.83 -15.76
N ALA A 77 0.65 14.23 -16.18
CA ALA A 77 -0.52 13.97 -15.35
C ALA A 77 -0.82 12.47 -15.34
N VAL A 78 -1.20 11.93 -14.17
CA VAL A 78 -1.85 10.61 -14.11
C VAL A 78 -3.31 10.74 -14.50
N LYS A 79 -3.81 9.79 -15.30
CA LYS A 79 -5.24 9.68 -15.59
C LYS A 79 -5.94 9.21 -14.32
N ALA A 80 -6.98 9.92 -13.89
CA ALA A 80 -7.72 9.55 -12.70
C ALA A 80 -8.51 8.24 -12.90
N GLY A 81 -8.73 7.51 -11.80
CA GLY A 81 -9.69 6.41 -11.77
C GLY A 81 -11.13 6.91 -11.84
N LYS A 82 -12.10 5.99 -11.71
CA LYS A 82 -13.52 6.34 -11.72
C LYS A 82 -13.84 7.29 -10.55
N PRO A 83 -14.70 8.31 -10.77
CA PRO A 83 -15.07 9.26 -9.73
C PRO A 83 -15.80 8.56 -8.57
N ALA A 84 -15.81 9.22 -7.41
CA ALA A 84 -16.60 8.77 -6.27
C ALA A 84 -18.09 8.67 -6.63
N VAL A 85 -18.77 7.70 -6.02
CA VAL A 85 -20.22 7.53 -6.06
C VAL A 85 -20.73 7.40 -4.63
N ASP A 86 -22.03 7.55 -4.39
CA ASP A 86 -22.58 7.58 -3.03
C ASP A 86 -22.15 6.36 -2.19
N GLY A 87 -21.40 6.64 -1.11
CA GLY A 87 -20.87 5.65 -0.19
C GLY A 87 -19.63 4.88 -0.69
N GLN A 88 -18.97 5.31 -1.77
CA GLN A 88 -17.72 4.74 -2.26
C GLN A 88 -16.73 5.87 -2.64
N PRO A 89 -15.49 5.85 -2.13
CA PRO A 89 -14.47 6.79 -2.56
C PRO A 89 -14.11 6.56 -4.04
N PRO A 90 -13.39 7.49 -4.70
CA PRO A 90 -12.93 7.30 -6.07
C PRO A 90 -12.17 5.99 -6.22
N GLU A 91 -12.34 5.32 -7.37
CA GLU A 91 -11.57 4.12 -7.70
C GLU A 91 -10.07 4.50 -7.82
N PRO A 92 -9.15 3.66 -7.33
CA PRO A 92 -7.72 3.91 -7.48
C PRO A 92 -7.34 4.02 -8.96
N PHE A 93 -6.43 4.96 -9.27
CA PHE A 93 -6.00 5.24 -10.65
C PHE A 93 -4.85 4.33 -11.15
N TYR A 94 -4.37 3.44 -10.29
CA TYR A 94 -3.28 2.51 -10.53
C TYR A 94 -3.79 1.08 -10.35
N ALA A 95 -3.10 0.08 -10.88
CA ALA A 95 -3.41 -1.33 -10.65
C ALA A 95 -2.12 -2.15 -10.55
N THR A 96 -2.19 -3.35 -9.96
CA THR A 96 -1.09 -4.32 -10.02
C THR A 96 -0.73 -4.64 -11.46
N ASP A 97 -1.75 -4.95 -12.28
CA ASP A 97 -1.63 -5.05 -13.73
C ASP A 97 -2.96 -4.63 -14.36
N GLN A 98 -2.97 -3.59 -15.20
CA GLN A 98 -4.23 -3.05 -15.72
C GLN A 98 -4.93 -3.94 -16.76
N ALA A 99 -4.22 -4.90 -17.35
CA ALA A 99 -4.80 -5.84 -18.29
C ALA A 99 -5.42 -7.05 -17.56
N LEU A 100 -4.89 -7.40 -16.39
CA LEU A 100 -5.25 -8.61 -15.65
C LEU A 100 -6.03 -8.35 -14.38
N CYS A 101 -6.04 -7.12 -13.87
CA CYS A 101 -6.67 -6.73 -12.61
C CYS A 101 -7.78 -5.70 -12.80
N SER A 102 -8.76 -5.77 -11.89
CA SER A 102 -9.84 -4.78 -11.81
C SER A 102 -10.15 -4.44 -10.36
N TRP A 103 -10.43 -3.17 -10.09
CA TRP A 103 -10.86 -2.72 -8.78
C TRP A 103 -12.34 -3.01 -8.54
N ASN A 104 -12.63 -3.49 -7.34
CA ASN A 104 -13.97 -3.74 -6.83
C ASN A 104 -14.10 -3.10 -5.46
N TRP A 105 -15.17 -2.31 -5.26
CA TRP A 105 -15.47 -1.76 -3.95
C TRP A 105 -16.13 -2.83 -3.11
N GLN A 106 -15.47 -3.24 -2.03
CA GLN A 106 -15.98 -4.25 -1.11
C GLN A 106 -16.43 -3.58 0.20
N ARG A 107 -17.47 -4.15 0.81
CA ARG A 107 -17.88 -3.82 2.18
C ARG A 107 -17.96 -5.09 3.02
N GLY A 108 -17.47 -5.01 4.24
CA GLY A 108 -17.41 -6.11 5.19
C GLY A 108 -17.45 -5.59 6.61
N GLY A 109 -18.37 -6.11 7.43
CA GLY A 109 -18.60 -5.61 8.78
C GLY A 109 -18.90 -4.11 8.77
N SER A 110 -18.03 -3.33 9.40
CA SER A 110 -18.13 -1.87 9.50
C SER A 110 -17.07 -1.11 8.67
N VAL A 111 -16.49 -1.77 7.68
CA VAL A 111 -15.40 -1.27 6.84
C VAL A 111 -15.74 -1.42 5.35
N GLY A 112 -15.32 -0.47 4.53
CA GLY A 112 -15.28 -0.58 3.08
C GLY A 112 -13.92 -0.20 2.52
N LEU A 113 -13.54 -0.84 1.42
CA LEU A 113 -12.20 -0.75 0.83
C LEU A 113 -12.25 -1.12 -0.65
N TRP A 114 -11.45 -0.45 -1.48
CA TRP A 114 -11.16 -0.90 -2.84
C TRP A 114 -10.19 -2.08 -2.82
N THR A 115 -10.58 -3.17 -3.48
CA THR A 115 -9.79 -4.39 -3.60
C THR A 115 -9.65 -4.80 -5.07
N GLU A 116 -8.49 -5.30 -5.48
CA GLU A 116 -8.31 -5.87 -6.80
C GLU A 116 -8.80 -7.31 -6.88
N ASP A 117 -9.30 -7.65 -8.05
CA ASP A 117 -9.53 -9.01 -8.53
C ASP A 117 -8.69 -9.18 -9.78
N CYS A 118 -7.68 -10.05 -9.70
CA CYS A 118 -6.70 -10.28 -10.75
C CYS A 118 -6.76 -11.71 -11.26
N LYS A 119 -6.57 -11.88 -12.57
CA LYS A 119 -6.44 -13.19 -13.21
C LYS A 119 -5.04 -13.34 -13.81
N PHE A 120 -4.16 -13.98 -13.07
CA PHE A 120 -2.80 -14.30 -13.51
C PHE A 120 -2.70 -15.75 -14.01
N GLU A 121 -1.54 -16.11 -14.55
CA GLU A 121 -1.25 -17.52 -14.90
C GLU A 121 -1.24 -18.44 -13.67
N SER A 122 -0.89 -17.88 -12.50
CA SER A 122 -0.86 -18.58 -11.21
C SER A 122 -2.23 -18.82 -10.59
N GLY A 123 -3.31 -18.28 -11.16
CA GLY A 123 -4.68 -18.41 -10.66
C GLY A 123 -5.42 -17.09 -10.59
N ARG A 124 -6.64 -17.12 -10.03
CA ARG A 124 -7.38 -15.90 -9.69
C ARG A 124 -7.00 -15.46 -8.29
N TRP A 125 -6.50 -14.24 -8.20
CA TRP A 125 -6.15 -13.60 -6.95
C TRP A 125 -7.26 -12.61 -6.62
N ASN A 126 -7.92 -12.75 -5.48
CA ASN A 126 -8.98 -11.83 -5.09
C ASN A 126 -9.01 -11.65 -3.60
N ILE A 127 -9.52 -10.50 -3.17
CA ILE A 127 -9.73 -10.22 -1.76
C ILE A 127 -11.22 -10.28 -1.46
N ALA A 128 -11.55 -10.99 -0.39
CA ALA A 128 -12.91 -11.16 0.07
C ALA A 128 -13.00 -10.91 1.57
N TYR A 129 -14.19 -10.49 2.02
CA TYR A 129 -14.49 -10.39 3.44
C TYR A 129 -14.91 -11.76 3.98
N ASP A 130 -14.17 -12.23 4.99
CA ASP A 130 -14.50 -13.40 5.78
C ASP A 130 -15.32 -12.95 7.00
N LYS A 131 -16.61 -13.27 6.99
CA LYS A 131 -17.55 -12.92 8.05
C LYS A 131 -17.32 -13.71 9.34
N GLU A 132 -16.78 -14.92 9.25
CA GLU A 132 -16.54 -15.76 10.44
C GLU A 132 -15.35 -15.25 11.24
N LYS A 133 -14.32 -14.78 10.55
CA LYS A 133 -13.09 -14.22 11.14
C LYS A 133 -13.08 -12.69 11.23
N ASP A 134 -14.12 -12.04 10.70
CA ASP A 134 -14.33 -10.60 10.71
C ASP A 134 -13.16 -9.79 10.11
N LEU A 135 -12.66 -10.25 8.96
CA LEU A 135 -11.46 -9.71 8.30
C LEU A 135 -11.59 -9.74 6.78
N PHE A 136 -10.73 -8.99 6.07
CA PHE A 136 -10.50 -9.21 4.65
C PHE A 136 -9.28 -10.09 4.45
N GLY A 137 -9.40 -11.05 3.55
CA GLY A 137 -8.35 -11.99 3.20
C GLY A 137 -8.09 -12.03 1.71
N LEU A 138 -6.81 -12.14 1.36
CA LEU A 138 -6.37 -12.53 0.03
C LEU A 138 -6.55 -14.03 -0.16
N HIS A 139 -7.13 -14.41 -1.29
CA HIS A 139 -7.29 -15.77 -1.75
C HIS A 139 -6.62 -15.93 -3.11
N VAL A 140 -5.97 -17.07 -3.31
CA VAL A 140 -5.56 -17.56 -4.62
C VAL A 140 -6.40 -18.79 -4.92
N ASP A 141 -7.32 -18.67 -5.88
CA ASP A 141 -8.35 -19.65 -6.16
C ASP A 141 -9.09 -20.10 -4.88
N ASN A 142 -8.97 -21.38 -4.50
CA ASN A 142 -9.56 -21.95 -3.28
C ASN A 142 -8.51 -22.23 -2.20
N GLY A 143 -7.37 -21.54 -2.26
CA GLY A 143 -6.26 -21.67 -1.31
C GLY A 143 -6.57 -21.12 0.07
N GLU A 144 -5.57 -21.22 0.96
CA GLU A 144 -5.66 -20.67 2.30
C GLU A 144 -5.81 -19.14 2.26
N LEU A 145 -6.68 -18.63 3.12
CA LEU A 145 -6.92 -17.20 3.27
C LEU A 145 -5.70 -16.57 3.95
N TYR A 146 -5.12 -15.55 3.31
CA TYR A 146 -4.09 -14.71 3.91
C TYR A 146 -4.67 -13.36 4.38
N PRO A 147 -4.74 -13.07 5.69
CA PRO A 147 -5.38 -11.84 6.17
C PRO A 147 -4.62 -10.57 5.75
N VAL A 148 -5.31 -9.68 5.04
CA VAL A 148 -4.78 -8.40 4.57
C VAL A 148 -5.34 -7.21 5.34
N LEU A 149 -6.51 -7.37 5.95
CA LEU A 149 -7.12 -6.33 6.77
C LEU A 149 -7.88 -6.94 7.93
N ARG A 150 -7.52 -6.58 9.16
CA ARG A 150 -8.23 -6.96 10.38
C ARG A 150 -8.71 -5.70 11.08
N HIS A 151 -9.90 -5.73 11.65
CA HIS A 151 -10.36 -4.60 12.45
C HIS A 151 -10.54 -5.00 13.91
N PHE A 152 -10.34 -4.02 14.78
CA PHE A 152 -10.35 -4.18 16.22
C PHE A 152 -11.14 -3.05 16.85
N ARG A 153 -11.76 -3.36 17.99
CA ARG A 153 -12.35 -2.37 18.88
C ARG A 153 -11.35 -2.03 19.97
N THR A 154 -11.26 -0.76 20.29
CA THR A 154 -10.49 -0.27 21.43
C THR A 154 -11.32 0.73 22.21
N ASP A 155 -10.95 0.94 23.47
CA ASP A 155 -11.51 2.01 24.29
C ASP A 155 -10.90 3.35 23.82
N PRO A 156 -11.71 4.30 23.31
CA PRO A 156 -11.21 5.61 22.88
C PRO A 156 -10.42 6.35 23.96
N ALA A 157 -10.75 6.14 25.24
CA ALA A 157 -10.08 6.81 26.35
C ALA A 157 -8.65 6.29 26.58
N LYS A 158 -8.35 5.07 26.14
CA LYS A 158 -7.01 4.46 26.19
C LYS A 158 -6.22 4.67 24.90
N GLY A 159 -6.88 5.15 23.85
CA GLY A 159 -6.28 5.29 22.53
C GLY A 159 -5.78 3.97 21.93
N PRO A 160 -4.87 4.05 20.94
CA PRO A 160 -4.34 2.89 20.24
C PRO A 160 -3.64 1.86 21.13
N GLU A 161 -2.91 2.34 22.14
CA GLU A 161 -2.17 1.51 23.10
C GLU A 161 -3.10 0.61 23.92
N GLY A 162 -4.35 1.03 24.11
CA GLY A 162 -5.40 0.26 24.79
C GLY A 162 -5.70 -1.10 24.15
N LEU A 163 -5.34 -1.29 22.88
CA LEU A 163 -5.54 -2.53 22.13
C LEU A 163 -4.46 -3.59 22.44
N LEU A 164 -3.30 -3.19 22.97
CA LEU A 164 -2.15 -4.08 23.16
C LEU A 164 -2.43 -5.31 24.04
N PRO A 165 -3.13 -5.20 25.20
CA PRO A 165 -3.46 -6.38 26.01
C PRO A 165 -4.31 -7.40 25.26
N ASP A 166 -5.26 -6.94 24.44
CA ASP A 166 -6.13 -7.81 23.65
C ASP A 166 -5.36 -8.52 22.53
N LEU A 167 -4.42 -7.82 21.88
CA LEU A 167 -3.55 -8.44 20.86
C LEU A 167 -2.64 -9.52 21.46
N LYS A 168 -2.10 -9.27 22.67
CA LYS A 168 -1.31 -10.24 23.42
C LYS A 168 -2.13 -11.46 23.81
N ALA A 169 -3.34 -11.25 24.35
CA ALA A 169 -4.25 -12.33 24.71
C ALA A 169 -4.67 -13.21 23.51
N ARG A 170 -4.71 -12.63 22.30
CA ARG A 170 -4.98 -13.34 21.04
C ARG A 170 -3.73 -13.99 20.42
N GLY A 171 -2.54 -13.81 21.00
CA GLY A 171 -1.28 -14.30 20.45
C GLY A 171 -0.81 -13.56 19.20
N LEU A 172 -1.43 -12.43 18.85
CA LEU A 172 -1.06 -11.61 17.69
C LEU A 172 0.19 -10.76 17.98
N VAL A 173 0.38 -10.41 19.24
CA VAL A 173 1.57 -9.70 19.74
C VAL A 173 2.22 -10.52 20.84
N LEU A 174 3.55 -10.53 20.86
CA LEU A 174 4.33 -11.18 21.91
C LEU A 174 3.99 -10.55 23.28
N ASP A 175 3.71 -11.40 24.28
CA ASP A 175 3.46 -10.94 25.65
C ASP A 175 4.78 -10.52 26.34
N SER A 176 5.26 -9.34 25.96
CA SER A 176 6.47 -8.72 26.49
C SER A 176 6.23 -7.22 26.74
N PRO A 177 6.78 -6.63 27.82
CA PRO A 177 6.79 -5.19 27.99
C PRO A 177 7.67 -4.46 26.96
N GLU A 178 8.57 -5.19 26.28
CA GLU A 178 9.45 -4.63 25.25
C GLU A 178 8.77 -4.54 23.86
N CYS A 179 7.51 -4.93 23.74
CA CYS A 179 6.70 -4.74 22.54
C CYS A 179 5.63 -3.67 22.79
N VAL A 180 5.80 -2.51 22.16
CA VAL A 180 5.02 -1.30 22.45
C VAL A 180 4.35 -0.77 21.19
N PHE A 181 3.24 -0.05 21.36
CA PHE A 181 2.63 0.70 20.26
C PHE A 181 3.34 2.04 20.10
N GLU A 182 3.76 2.35 18.87
CA GLU A 182 4.31 3.65 18.51
C GLU A 182 3.58 4.21 17.30
N LYS A 183 3.44 5.53 17.27
CA LYS A 183 2.91 6.24 16.11
C LYS A 183 4.00 6.28 15.04
N ASN A 184 3.67 5.85 13.83
CA ASN A 184 4.59 5.98 12.71
C ASN A 184 4.42 7.36 12.06
N GLU A 185 5.39 8.25 12.28
CA GLU A 185 5.37 9.61 11.71
C GLU A 185 6.00 9.69 10.32
N GLU A 186 6.69 8.64 9.89
CA GLU A 186 7.30 8.55 8.56
C GLU A 186 6.29 8.14 7.48
N GLN A 187 5.24 7.40 7.87
CA GLN A 187 4.15 6.99 7.00
C GLN A 187 2.95 7.94 7.14
N PHE A 188 2.45 8.43 6.01
CA PHE A 188 1.30 9.32 5.98
C PHE A 188 0.02 8.56 5.56
N GLY A 189 -0.97 8.60 6.44
CA GLY A 189 -2.33 8.15 6.16
C GLY A 189 -3.08 9.09 5.19
N ALA A 190 -4.24 8.64 4.71
CA ALA A 190 -5.22 9.54 4.11
C ALA A 190 -5.68 10.60 5.15
N PRO A 191 -6.21 11.76 4.73
CA PRO A 191 -6.67 12.78 5.66
C PRO A 191 -7.58 12.23 6.77
N GLY A 192 -7.29 12.55 8.03
CA GLY A 192 -8.02 12.06 9.19
C GLY A 192 -7.51 10.74 9.77
N TRP A 193 -6.60 10.05 9.08
CA TRP A 193 -5.97 8.81 9.55
C TRP A 193 -4.60 9.06 10.20
N THR A 194 -4.33 8.30 11.26
CA THR A 194 -3.00 8.17 11.87
C THR A 194 -2.51 6.74 11.73
N ILE A 195 -1.21 6.58 11.51
CA ILE A 195 -0.57 5.28 11.34
C ILE A 195 0.22 4.93 12.60
N TRP A 196 0.12 3.66 13.01
CA TRP A 196 0.71 3.11 14.23
C TRP A 196 1.32 1.75 13.95
N GLN A 197 2.31 1.35 14.74
CA GLN A 197 2.95 0.04 14.63
C GLN A 197 3.25 -0.52 16.02
N VAL A 198 3.29 -1.84 16.15
CA VAL A 198 3.83 -2.48 17.35
C VAL A 198 5.31 -2.76 17.09
N VAL A 199 6.19 -2.06 17.81
CA VAL A 199 7.64 -2.10 17.58
C VAL A 199 8.36 -2.76 18.75
N PRO A 200 9.49 -3.45 18.49
CA PRO A 200 10.36 -3.93 19.55
C PRO A 200 11.13 -2.76 20.17
N THR A 201 11.40 -2.87 21.46
CA THR A 201 12.29 -1.98 22.22
C THR A 201 13.31 -2.83 22.99
N GLY A 202 14.22 -2.18 23.72
CA GLY A 202 15.15 -2.85 24.61
C GLY A 202 15.99 -3.95 23.93
N LYS A 203 16.11 -5.09 24.60
CA LYS A 203 16.90 -6.24 24.15
C LYS A 203 16.28 -6.94 22.96
N ILE A 204 14.95 -6.94 22.85
CA ILE A 204 14.26 -7.49 21.68
C ILE A 204 14.69 -6.70 20.43
N LYS A 205 14.71 -5.36 20.54
CA LYS A 205 15.17 -4.50 19.44
C LYS A 205 16.65 -4.74 19.11
N GLU A 206 17.52 -4.77 20.11
CA GLU A 206 18.95 -5.01 19.90
C GLU A 206 19.23 -6.34 19.18
N ALA A 207 18.53 -7.41 19.58
CA ALA A 207 18.65 -8.72 18.95
C ALA A 207 18.13 -8.71 17.50
N PHE A 208 16.96 -8.09 17.27
CA PHE A 208 16.38 -7.97 15.95
C PHE A 208 17.27 -7.16 15.00
N ASP A 209 17.78 -6.01 15.45
CA ASP A 209 18.68 -5.13 14.69
C ASP A 209 20.03 -5.79 14.37
N ALA A 210 20.47 -6.75 15.19
CA ALA A 210 21.66 -7.56 14.90
C ALA A 210 21.36 -8.65 13.86
N GLN A 211 20.21 -9.31 13.96
CA GLN A 211 19.81 -10.40 13.08
C GLN A 211 19.47 -9.93 11.67
N VAL A 212 18.77 -8.79 11.53
CA VAL A 212 18.39 -8.20 10.22
C VAL A 212 19.60 -7.88 9.32
N LYS A 213 20.80 -7.76 9.90
CA LYS A 213 22.06 -7.57 9.15
C LYS A 213 22.58 -8.86 8.51
N LEU A 214 22.06 -10.02 8.94
CA LEU A 214 22.52 -11.35 8.53
C LEU A 214 21.47 -12.07 7.68
N GLU A 215 20.21 -11.97 8.07
CA GLU A 215 19.08 -12.60 7.41
C GLU A 215 17.81 -11.78 7.62
N VAL A 216 16.70 -12.22 7.04
CA VAL A 216 15.38 -11.64 7.30
C VAL A 216 14.74 -12.38 8.49
N PRO A 217 14.76 -11.82 9.71
CA PRO A 217 14.11 -12.44 10.87
C PRO A 217 12.58 -12.34 10.79
N PRO A 218 11.85 -13.23 11.47
CA PRO A 218 10.42 -13.04 11.70
C PRO A 218 10.15 -11.77 12.54
N PRO A 219 8.91 -11.25 12.51
CA PRO A 219 8.51 -10.11 13.33
C PRO A 219 8.80 -10.34 14.83
N PRO A 220 9.60 -9.48 15.49
CA PRO A 220 10.09 -9.74 16.84
C PRO A 220 9.01 -9.55 17.91
N CYS A 221 7.92 -8.86 17.56
CA CYS A 221 6.78 -8.61 18.43
C CYS A 221 5.52 -9.38 18.05
N GLY A 222 5.62 -10.41 17.21
CA GLY A 222 4.49 -11.23 16.79
C GLY A 222 3.89 -10.83 15.44
N GLU A 223 2.88 -11.57 15.01
CA GLU A 223 2.31 -11.54 13.64
C GLU A 223 1.94 -10.14 13.13
N VAL A 224 1.38 -9.29 14.00
CA VAL A 224 0.94 -7.92 13.63
C VAL A 224 1.96 -6.85 14.03
N GLY A 225 3.16 -7.26 14.44
CA GLY A 225 4.26 -6.39 14.79
C GLY A 225 5.05 -5.89 13.58
N TYR A 226 5.98 -4.96 13.86
CA TYR A 226 6.96 -4.49 12.88
C TYR A 226 7.75 -5.66 12.29
N ALA A 227 8.01 -5.59 10.99
CA ALA A 227 8.78 -6.57 10.24
C ALA A 227 9.78 -5.87 9.31
N ALA A 228 10.86 -6.56 8.97
CA ALA A 228 11.87 -6.03 8.06
C ALA A 228 11.51 -6.23 6.58
N ASP A 229 10.65 -7.21 6.28
CA ASP A 229 10.39 -7.75 4.94
C ASP A 229 8.96 -7.60 4.44
N PHE A 230 8.05 -7.07 5.25
CA PHE A 230 6.71 -6.72 4.79
C PHE A 230 6.21 -5.43 5.42
N ILE A 231 5.23 -4.82 4.75
CA ILE A 231 4.63 -3.56 5.21
C ILE A 231 3.33 -3.88 5.95
N GLY A 232 3.40 -3.83 7.28
CA GLY A 232 2.24 -3.95 8.19
C GLY A 232 2.11 -2.75 9.10
N PHE A 233 0.89 -2.24 9.28
CA PHE A 233 0.62 -1.12 10.17
C PHE A 233 -0.84 -1.05 10.62
N PHE A 234 -1.08 -0.36 11.72
CA PHE A 234 -2.40 -0.02 12.21
C PHE A 234 -2.81 1.37 11.77
N MET A 235 -4.08 1.55 11.47
CA MET A 235 -4.70 2.81 11.10
C MET A 235 -5.83 3.15 12.07
N VAL A 236 -5.88 4.41 12.51
CA VAL A 236 -6.95 4.96 13.35
C VAL A 236 -7.48 6.25 12.75
N HIS A 237 -8.80 6.33 12.58
CA HIS A 237 -9.46 7.53 12.08
C HIS A 237 -9.90 8.44 13.22
N LYS A 238 -9.67 9.74 13.09
CA LYS A 238 -10.02 10.74 14.13
C LYS A 238 -11.50 10.74 14.51
N ASP A 239 -12.39 10.41 13.56
CA ASP A 239 -13.85 10.42 13.78
C ASP A 239 -14.37 9.06 14.29
N HIS A 240 -13.52 8.04 14.35
CA HIS A 240 -13.83 6.69 14.88
C HIS A 240 -12.68 6.16 15.76
N PRO A 241 -12.34 6.84 16.86
CA PRO A 241 -11.21 6.46 17.71
C PRO A 241 -11.41 5.13 18.45
N ASP A 242 -12.63 4.58 18.46
CA ASP A 242 -12.96 3.26 19.00
C ASP A 242 -12.58 2.12 18.04
N ARG A 243 -12.13 2.44 16.82
CA ARG A 243 -11.86 1.48 15.76
C ARG A 243 -10.42 1.59 15.28
N MET A 244 -9.72 0.47 15.33
CA MET A 244 -8.41 0.34 14.72
C MET A 244 -8.47 -0.69 13.61
N VAL A 245 -7.74 -0.43 12.53
CA VAL A 245 -7.61 -1.36 11.42
C VAL A 245 -6.14 -1.73 11.25
N PHE A 246 -5.81 -3.01 11.38
CA PHE A 246 -4.52 -3.53 10.95
C PHE A 246 -4.57 -3.80 9.45
N VAL A 247 -3.62 -3.23 8.74
CA VAL A 247 -3.41 -3.39 7.32
C VAL A 247 -2.11 -4.15 7.11
N ASN A 248 -2.18 -5.24 6.36
CA ASN A 248 -1.03 -6.03 5.94
C ASN A 248 -0.91 -5.94 4.42
N LEU A 249 0.10 -5.21 3.96
CA LEU A 249 0.39 -5.05 2.54
C LEU A 249 1.32 -6.14 1.98
N GLY A 250 1.88 -7.02 2.81
CA GLY A 250 2.91 -7.96 2.37
C GLY A 250 4.21 -7.28 1.93
N GLN A 251 5.06 -8.03 1.23
CA GLN A 251 6.37 -7.55 0.74
C GLN A 251 6.25 -6.70 -0.53
N ASP A 252 5.48 -7.17 -1.52
CA ASP A 252 5.39 -6.57 -2.86
C ASP A 252 4.17 -5.62 -3.02
N GLY A 253 3.59 -5.20 -1.90
CA GLY A 253 2.32 -4.49 -1.87
C GLY A 253 1.14 -5.42 -2.13
N THR A 254 -0.01 -5.05 -1.59
CA THR A 254 -1.24 -5.85 -1.61
C THR A 254 -2.21 -5.34 -2.68
N MET A 255 -3.17 -6.19 -2.99
CA MET A 255 -4.30 -5.97 -3.88
C MET A 255 -5.41 -5.13 -3.21
N ILE A 256 -5.07 -4.24 -2.27
CA ILE A 256 -5.99 -3.25 -1.67
C ILE A 256 -5.41 -1.85 -1.80
N ASP A 257 -6.30 -0.85 -1.81
CA ASP A 257 -5.90 0.53 -1.60
C ASP A 257 -6.22 0.97 -0.15
N PRO A 258 -5.26 0.95 0.78
CA PRO A 258 -5.51 1.29 2.18
C PRO A 258 -5.99 2.74 2.38
N PHE A 259 -5.77 3.63 1.41
CA PHE A 259 -6.20 5.02 1.47
C PHE A 259 -7.65 5.23 1.03
N SER A 260 -8.28 4.20 0.47
CA SER A 260 -9.73 4.18 0.23
C SER A 260 -10.55 3.72 1.43
N LEU A 261 -9.89 3.36 2.54
CA LEU A 261 -10.57 2.76 3.67
C LEU A 261 -11.63 3.71 4.25
N THR A 262 -12.85 3.21 4.31
CA THR A 262 -14.03 3.92 4.83
C THR A 262 -14.63 3.15 5.99
N LEU A 263 -15.00 3.84 7.06
CA LEU A 263 -15.67 3.28 8.23
C LEU A 263 -17.16 3.64 8.20
N PHE A 264 -18.03 2.69 8.58
CA PHE A 264 -19.51 2.83 8.59
C PHE A 264 -20.12 2.69 9.99
#